data_AF-A0A0S3F3S6-F1
#
_entry.id   AF-A0A0S3F3S6-F1
#
_cell.length_a   1.000
_cell.length_b   1.000
_cell.length_c   1.000
_cell.angle_alpha   90.00
_cell.angle_beta   90.00
_cell.angle_gamma   90.00
#
_symmetry.space_group_name_H-M   'P 1'
#
loop_
_entity.id
_entity.type
_entity.pdbx_description
1 polymer ?
#
loop_
_entity_poly.entity_id
_entity_poly.type
_entity_poly.pdbx_seq_one_letter_code
_entity_poly.pdbx_strand_id
1 'polypeptide(L)'
;MNAISETLRELGDLLRQARLAAGLTQEQVADLAGISRPRYRDIETGIAAARATTLMNVSRALGLEMMLVPQAMVPAVRALMRPRDDDDLPAFVSQPD
;
A
#
# COMPACT_ATOMS: atom_id res chain seq x y z
N MET A 1 -6.32 12.70 20.26
CA MET A 1 -6.27 12.04 18.93
C MET A 1 -6.89 10.66 19.08
N ASN A 2 -7.74 10.25 18.13
CA ASN A 2 -8.42 8.95 18.18
C ASN A 2 -7.56 7.91 17.45
N ALA A 3 -7.07 6.87 18.13
CA ALA A 3 -6.12 5.89 17.59
C ALA A 3 -6.62 5.22 16.29
N ILE A 4 -7.94 5.00 16.18
CA ILE A 4 -8.55 4.43 14.96
C ILE A 4 -8.36 5.36 13.75
N SER A 5 -8.45 6.67 13.95
CA SER A 5 -8.28 7.64 12.86
C SER A 5 -6.82 7.69 12.35
N GLU A 6 -5.85 7.39 13.22
CA GLU A 6 -4.44 7.33 12.86
C GLU A 6 -4.16 6.08 12.01
N THR A 7 -4.64 4.91 12.45
CA THR A 7 -4.55 3.66 11.66
C THR A 7 -5.21 3.78 10.28
N LEU A 8 -6.37 4.45 10.18
CA LEU A 8 -7.03 4.67 8.88
C LEU A 8 -6.22 5.58 7.96
N ARG A 9 -5.52 6.59 8.52
CA ARG A 9 -4.64 7.47 7.75
C ARG A 9 -3.42 6.71 7.22
N GLU A 10 -2.78 5.92 8.07
CA GLU A 10 -1.66 5.06 7.67
C GLU A 10 -2.05 4.10 6.54
N LEU A 11 -3.22 3.47 6.66
CA LEU A 11 -3.75 2.61 5.60
C LEU A 11 -4.00 3.38 4.30
N GLY A 12 -4.61 4.57 4.40
CA GLY A 12 -4.84 5.44 3.25
C GLY A 12 -3.54 5.83 2.53
N ASP A 13 -2.49 6.15 3.28
CA ASP A 13 -1.18 6.47 2.73
C ASP A 13 -0.52 5.28 2.02
N LEU A 14 -0.66 4.05 2.54
CA LEU A 14 -0.20 2.83 1.86
C LEU A 14 -0.93 2.61 0.53
N LEU A 15 -2.26 2.80 0.51
CA LEU A 15 -3.05 2.69 -0.72
C LEU A 15 -2.65 3.75 -1.75
N ARG A 16 -2.40 4.99 -1.29
CA ARG A 16 -1.92 6.08 -2.13
C ARG A 16 -0.55 5.75 -2.75
N GLN A 17 0.38 5.22 -1.97
CA GLN A 17 1.71 4.83 -2.45
C GLN A 17 1.61 3.74 -3.53
N ALA A 18 0.83 2.70 -3.27
CA ALA A 18 0.60 1.62 -4.24
C ALA A 18 -0.06 2.15 -5.54
N ARG A 19 -1.03 3.05 -5.42
CA ARG A 19 -1.67 3.69 -6.56
C ARG A 19 -0.67 4.48 -7.42
N LEU A 20 0.18 5.28 -6.79
CA LEU A 20 1.18 6.08 -7.49
C LEU A 20 2.23 5.19 -8.15
N ALA A 21 2.67 4.12 -7.48
CA ALA A 21 3.59 3.14 -8.05
C ALA A 21 2.99 2.41 -9.27
N ALA A 22 1.68 2.17 -9.27
CA ALA A 22 0.94 1.60 -10.40
C ALA A 22 0.62 2.61 -11.52
N GLY A 23 0.94 3.90 -11.35
CA GLY A 23 0.64 4.95 -12.34
C GLY A 23 -0.85 5.26 -12.50
N LEU A 24 -1.67 4.94 -11.48
CA LEU A 24 -3.13 5.07 -11.56
C LEU A 24 -3.64 6.37 -10.93
N THR A 25 -4.69 6.93 -11.51
CA THR A 25 -5.47 8.03 -10.92
C THR A 25 -6.48 7.50 -9.89
N GLN A 26 -7.00 8.38 -9.03
CA GLN A 26 -8.07 8.02 -8.08
C GLN A 26 -9.34 7.53 -8.80
N GLU A 27 -9.65 8.06 -9.99
CA GLU A 27 -10.80 7.61 -10.79
C GLU A 27 -10.60 6.16 -11.24
N GLN A 28 -9.45 5.85 -11.84
CA GLN A 28 -9.16 4.52 -12.36
C GLN A 28 -9.22 3.44 -11.27
N VAL A 29 -8.69 3.71 -10.08
CA VAL A 29 -8.78 2.75 -8.96
C VAL A 29 -10.22 2.59 -8.49
N ALA A 30 -10.99 3.67 -8.44
CA ALA A 30 -12.40 3.62 -8.05
C ALA A 30 -13.22 2.77 -9.04
N ASP A 31 -13.01 2.95 -10.33
CA ASP A 31 -13.64 2.17 -11.39
C ASP A 31 -13.29 0.68 -11.28
N LEU A 32 -11.99 0.37 -11.16
CA LEU A 32 -11.50 -1.01 -11.00
C LEU A 32 -12.03 -1.67 -9.73
N ALA A 33 -12.18 -0.92 -8.65
CA ALA A 33 -12.68 -1.42 -7.36
C ALA A 33 -14.22 -1.45 -7.27
N GLY A 34 -14.94 -0.93 -8.26
CA GLY A 34 -16.40 -0.86 -8.28
C GLY A 34 -16.99 0.10 -7.24
N ILE A 35 -16.31 1.23 -6.97
CA ILE A 35 -16.78 2.27 -6.04
C ILE A 35 -16.72 3.65 -6.68
N SER A 36 -17.37 4.65 -6.08
CA SER A 36 -17.27 6.02 -6.56
C SER A 36 -15.91 6.64 -6.22
N ARG A 37 -15.40 7.51 -7.09
CA ARG A 37 -14.17 8.29 -6.83
C ARG A 37 -14.18 9.07 -5.50
N PRO A 38 -15.26 9.78 -5.09
CA PRO A 38 -15.29 10.43 -3.77
C PRO A 38 -15.11 9.43 -2.63
N ARG A 39 -15.73 8.24 -2.73
CA ARG A 39 -15.57 7.19 -1.73
C ARG A 39 -14.14 6.66 -1.70
N TYR A 40 -13.51 6.45 -2.85
CA TYR A 40 -12.09 6.07 -2.89
C TYR A 40 -11.21 7.16 -2.24
N ARG A 41 -11.46 8.44 -2.54
CA ARG A 41 -10.73 9.57 -1.92
C ARG A 41 -10.87 9.58 -0.40
N ASP A 42 -12.08 9.38 0.13
CA ASP A 42 -12.30 9.40 1.57
C ASP A 42 -11.60 8.22 2.27
N ILE A 43 -11.48 7.07 1.59
CA ILE A 43 -10.71 5.92 2.05
C ILE A 43 -9.20 6.23 2.00
N GLU A 44 -8.70 6.74 0.86
CA GLU A 44 -7.29 7.09 0.66
C GLU A 44 -6.82 8.18 1.65
N THR A 45 -7.71 9.05 2.12
CA THR A 45 -7.40 10.12 3.08
C THR A 45 -7.65 9.73 4.54
N GLY A 46 -8.12 8.50 4.80
CA GLY A 46 -8.44 8.00 6.14
C GLY A 46 -9.68 8.63 6.79
N ILE A 47 -10.50 9.36 6.02
CA ILE A 47 -11.73 10.00 6.50
C ILE A 47 -12.84 8.96 6.69
N ALA A 48 -12.92 7.96 5.79
CA ALA A 48 -13.96 6.94 5.81
C ALA A 48 -13.41 5.55 6.20
N ALA A 49 -14.03 4.93 7.20
CA ALA A 49 -13.83 3.51 7.49
C ALA A 49 -14.52 2.67 6.40
N ALA A 50 -13.72 2.03 5.54
CA ALA A 50 -14.22 1.13 4.52
C ALA A 50 -14.68 -0.22 5.12
N ARG A 51 -15.69 -0.83 4.50
CA ARG A 51 -15.97 -2.26 4.74
C ARG A 51 -14.78 -3.08 4.28
N ALA A 52 -14.50 -4.19 4.97
CA ALA A 52 -13.43 -5.12 4.61
C ALA A 52 -13.51 -5.56 3.13
N THR A 53 -14.72 -5.81 2.61
CA THR A 53 -14.94 -6.16 1.19
C THR A 53 -14.52 -5.05 0.23
N THR A 54 -14.77 -3.78 0.58
CA THR A 54 -14.30 -2.65 -0.22
C THR A 54 -12.79 -2.54 -0.19
N LEU A 55 -12.16 -2.75 0.98
CA LEU A 55 -10.69 -2.76 1.07
C LEU A 55 -10.08 -3.88 0.23
N MET A 56 -10.63 -5.10 0.26
CA MET A 56 -10.17 -6.21 -0.58
C MET A 56 -10.26 -5.87 -2.08
N ASN A 57 -11.36 -5.25 -2.53
CA ASN A 57 -11.51 -4.84 -3.93
C ASN A 57 -10.50 -3.75 -4.32
N VAL A 58 -10.31 -2.74 -3.46
CA VAL A 58 -9.32 -1.68 -3.68
C VAL A 58 -7.91 -2.23 -3.72
N SER A 59 -7.54 -3.14 -2.81
CA SER A 59 -6.24 -3.81 -2.84
C SER A 59 -6.02 -4.50 -4.18
N ARG A 60 -6.98 -5.29 -4.66
CA ARG A 60 -6.87 -6.01 -5.95
C ARG A 60 -6.79 -5.07 -7.14
N ALA A 61 -7.53 -3.97 -7.13
CA ALA A 61 -7.42 -2.92 -8.14
C ALA A 61 -6.02 -2.29 -8.19
N LEU A 62 -5.28 -2.34 -7.09
CA LEU A 62 -3.90 -1.85 -6.96
C LEU A 62 -2.84 -2.97 -7.15
N GLY A 63 -3.25 -4.18 -7.52
CA GLY A 63 -2.35 -5.33 -7.65
C GLY A 63 -1.84 -5.89 -6.32
N LEU A 64 -2.52 -5.59 -5.21
CA LEU A 64 -2.22 -6.09 -3.87
C LEU A 64 -3.24 -7.15 -3.45
N GLU A 65 -2.82 -8.10 -2.61
CA GLU A 65 -3.73 -9.02 -1.91
C GLU A 65 -3.65 -8.79 -0.41
N MET A 66 -4.82 -8.76 0.25
CA MET A 66 -4.89 -8.62 1.71
C MET A 66 -4.70 -9.98 2.37
N MET A 67 -3.73 -10.07 3.28
CA MET A 67 -3.39 -11.30 3.98
C MET A 67 -3.44 -11.11 5.49
N LEU A 68 -3.89 -12.15 6.20
CA LEU A 68 -3.72 -12.25 7.65
C LEU A 68 -2.40 -12.96 7.94
N VAL A 69 -1.54 -12.30 8.71
CA VAL A 69 -0.26 -12.84 9.15
C VAL A 69 -0.33 -13.03 10.66
N PRO A 70 0.07 -14.19 11.22
CA PRO A 70 0.23 -14.34 12.66
C PRO A 70 1.13 -13.23 13.22
N GLN A 71 0.70 -12.57 14.30
CA GLN A 71 1.42 -11.43 14.90
C GLN A 71 2.90 -11.75 15.17
N ALA A 72 3.20 -12.97 15.63
CA ALA A 72 4.56 -13.43 15.88
C ALA A 72 5.46 -13.45 14.63
N MET A 73 4.88 -13.53 13.43
CA MET A 73 5.62 -13.55 12.15
C MET A 73 5.77 -12.17 11.51
N VAL A 74 5.10 -11.12 12.02
CA VAL A 74 5.15 -9.77 11.42
C VAL A 74 6.59 -9.25 11.28
N PRO A 75 7.51 -9.39 12.26
CA PRO A 75 8.89 -8.94 12.07
C PRO A 75 9.61 -9.64 10.91
N ALA A 76 9.39 -10.96 10.74
CA ALA A 76 9.98 -11.74 9.66
C ALA A 76 9.43 -11.33 8.29
N VAL A 77 8.10 -11.13 8.18
CA VAL A 77 7.48 -10.64 6.94
C VAL A 77 8.01 -9.25 6.57
N ARG A 78 8.14 -8.35 7.54
CA ARG A 78 8.73 -7.01 7.31
C ARG A 78 10.19 -7.09 6.86
N ALA A 79 10.98 -7.99 7.43
CA ALA A 79 12.37 -8.19 7.02
C ALA A 79 12.49 -8.66 5.56
N LEU A 80 11.59 -9.54 5.11
CA LEU A 80 11.56 -10.03 3.73
C LEU A 80 11.08 -8.98 2.72
N MET A 81 10.19 -8.06 3.13
CA MET A 81 9.63 -7.01 2.26
C MET A 81 10.52 -5.77 2.12
N ARG A 82 11.59 -5.65 2.91
CA ARG A 82 12.55 -4.55 2.74
C ARG A 82 13.19 -4.69 1.35
N PRO A 83 13.20 -3.64 0.52
CA PRO A 83 14.07 -3.61 -0.65
C PRO A 83 15.47 -4.03 -0.19
N ARG A 84 16.12 -4.94 -0.91
CA ARG A 84 17.57 -5.07 -0.76
C ARG A 84 18.11 -3.72 -1.20
N ASP A 85 18.70 -2.97 -0.28
CA ASP A 85 19.40 -1.75 -0.65
C ASP A 85 20.41 -2.16 -1.74
N ASP A 86 20.33 -1.53 -2.91
CA ASP A 86 21.31 -1.67 -4.00
C ASP A 86 22.73 -1.22 -3.55
N ASP A 87 22.90 -0.85 -2.29
CA ASP A 87 24.18 -0.53 -1.65
C ASP A 87 25.00 -1.78 -1.28
N ASP A 88 24.45 -3.00 -1.43
CA ASP A 88 25.22 -4.26 -1.46
C ASP A 88 25.89 -4.51 -2.83
N LEU A 89 26.15 -3.46 -3.62
CA LEU A 89 27.09 -3.56 -4.72
C LEU A 89 28.47 -3.91 -4.14
N PRO A 90 29.13 -4.98 -4.61
CA PRO A 90 30.49 -5.27 -4.21
C PRO A 90 31.36 -4.03 -4.45
N ALA A 91 32.23 -3.69 -3.48
CA ALA A 91 33.16 -2.56 -3.56
C ALA A 91 34.17 -2.63 -4.73
N PHE A 92 34.00 -3.59 -5.65
CA PHE A 92 34.89 -3.91 -6.76
C PHE A 92 34.29 -3.55 -8.13
N VAL A 93 33.33 -2.62 -8.22
CA VAL A 93 32.97 -2.06 -9.52
C VAL A 93 34.17 -1.27 -10.03
N SER A 94 35.01 -1.90 -10.85
CA SER A 94 36.15 -1.25 -11.49
C SER A 94 35.63 -0.06 -12.32
N GLN A 95 36.13 1.14 -12.03
CA GLN A 95 35.95 2.29 -12.92
C GLN A 95 36.56 1.98 -14.28
N PRO A 96 35.90 2.31 -15.39
CA PRO A 96 36.52 2.22 -16.71
C PRO A 96 37.61 3.29 -16.83
N ASP A 97 38.69 2.92 -17.53
CA ASP A 97 39.88 3.74 -17.80
C ASP A 97 39.59 5.10 -18.47
#